data_AF-A0A699VII6-F1
#
_entry.id   AF-A0A699VII6-F1
#
_cell.length_a   1.000
_cell.length_b   1.000
_cell.length_c   1.000
_cell.angle_alpha   90.00
_cell.angle_beta   90.00
_cell.angle_gamma   90.00
#
_symmetry.space_group_name_H-M   'P 1'
#
loop_
_entity.id
_entity.type
_entity.pdbx_description
1 polymer ?
#
loop_
_entity_poly.entity_id
_entity_poly.type
_entity_poly.pdbx_seq_one_letter_code
_entity_poly.pdbx_strand_id
1 'polypeptide(L)'
;LLCLRMVELEAVKVEQYIRGLAKSIRGDVTSSQPATINGAVRLAYQLAGQLIQDKADEATEGEKRKGESNREGRGDNRHEHNRRQNQRR
;
A
#
# COMPACT_ATOMS: atom_id res chain seq x y z
N LEU A 1 3.72 3.07 44.89
CA LEU A 1 2.30 3.13 44.49
C LEU A 1 2.14 4.33 43.56
N LEU A 2 1.75 4.13 42.30
CA LEU A 2 1.34 5.23 41.43
C LEU A 2 0.00 5.78 41.96
N CYS A 3 -0.14 7.09 42.05
CA CYS A 3 -1.38 7.72 42.51
C CYS A 3 -2.53 7.37 41.56
N LEU A 4 -3.57 6.69 42.05
CA LEU A 4 -4.73 6.25 41.27
C LEU A 4 -5.36 7.41 40.46
N ARG A 5 -5.47 8.59 41.07
CA ARG A 5 -5.97 9.82 40.41
C ARG A 5 -5.16 10.24 39.18
N MET A 6 -3.85 10.00 39.18
CA MET A 6 -3.00 10.32 38.02
C MET A 6 -3.18 9.29 36.90
N VAL A 7 -3.38 8.02 37.26
CA VAL A 7 -3.63 6.94 36.31
C VAL A 7 -4.97 7.15 35.60
N GLU A 8 -6.03 7.51 36.34
CA GLU A 8 -7.34 7.83 35.75
C GLU A 8 -7.27 9.02 34.79
N LEU A 9 -6.53 10.08 35.16
CA LEU A 9 -6.37 11.25 34.31
C LEU A 9 -5.62 10.94 33.00
N GLU A 10 -4.61 10.06 33.04
CA GLU A 10 -3.92 9.59 31.82
C GLU A 10 -4.85 8.76 30.94
N ALA A 11 -5.62 7.82 31.52
CA ALA A 11 -6.55 7.00 30.76
C ALA A 11 -7.58 7.85 30.01
N VAL A 12 -8.13 8.88 30.66
CA VAL A 12 -9.07 9.83 30.02
C VAL A 12 -8.41 10.59 28.86
N LYS A 13 -7.16 11.04 29.02
CA LYS A 13 -6.43 11.72 27.93
C LYS A 13 -6.17 10.79 26.75
N VAL A 14 -5.79 9.55 27.02
CA VAL A 14 -5.56 8.52 26.00
C VAL A 14 -6.84 8.25 25.22
N GLU A 15 -7.96 8.05 25.91
CA GLU A 15 -9.26 7.78 25.26
C GLU A 15 -9.70 8.95 24.37
N GLN A 16 -9.58 10.18 24.90
CA GLN A 16 -9.91 11.40 24.15
C GLN A 16 -9.03 11.55 22.89
N TYR A 17 -7.74 11.22 22.99
CA TYR A 17 -6.85 11.22 21.85
C TYR A 17 -7.25 10.17 20.80
N ILE A 18 -7.49 8.92 21.22
CA ILE A 18 -7.92 7.82 20.33
C ILE A 18 -9.21 8.19 19.60
N ARG A 19 -10.16 8.82 20.28
CA ARG A 19 -11.43 9.25 19.70
C ARG A 19 -11.26 10.29 18.58
N GLY A 20 -10.20 11.10 18.65
CA GLY A 20 -9.84 12.09 17.62
C GLY A 20 -9.06 11.53 16.43
N LEU A 21 -8.62 10.28 16.46
CA LEU A 21 -7.83 9.68 15.38
C LEU A 21 -8.66 9.35 14.13
N ALA A 22 -7.98 9.35 12.98
CA ALA A 22 -8.54 8.89 11.74
C ALA A 22 -8.98 7.41 11.85
N LYS A 23 -10.12 7.08 11.22
CA LYS A 23 -10.72 5.73 11.28
C LYS A 23 -9.76 4.63 10.84
N SER A 24 -8.84 4.93 9.91
CA SER A 24 -7.86 4.00 9.36
C SER A 24 -6.87 3.46 10.39
N ILE A 25 -6.49 4.26 11.39
CA ILE A 25 -5.48 3.88 12.41
C ILE A 25 -6.07 3.72 13.81
N ARG A 26 -7.29 4.25 14.04
CA ARG A 26 -7.93 4.24 15.36
C ARG A 26 -8.10 2.83 15.92
N GLY A 27 -8.46 1.86 15.08
CA GLY A 27 -8.65 0.46 15.49
C GLY A 27 -7.36 -0.15 16.03
N ASP A 28 -6.25 0.05 15.32
CA ASP A 28 -4.94 -0.49 15.68
C ASP A 28 -4.41 0.15 16.97
N VAL A 29 -4.53 1.47 17.09
CA VAL A 29 -4.14 2.17 18.33
C VAL A 29 -4.99 1.72 19.51
N THR A 30 -6.30 1.53 19.34
CA THR A 30 -7.19 1.02 20.41
C THR A 30 -6.75 -0.38 20.83
N SER A 31 -6.46 -1.25 19.87
CA SER A 31 -6.07 -2.65 20.11
C SER A 31 -4.76 -2.78 20.87
N SER A 32 -3.82 -1.84 20.66
CA SER A 32 -2.54 -1.79 21.38
C SER A 32 -2.64 -1.37 22.85
N GLN A 33 -3.78 -0.79 23.27
CA GLN A 33 -4.03 -0.31 24.63
C GLN A 33 -2.87 0.54 25.21
N PRO A 34 -2.57 1.72 24.64
CA PRO A 34 -1.46 2.53 25.09
C PRO A 34 -1.69 3.03 26.51
N ALA A 35 -0.70 2.82 27.39
CA ALA A 35 -0.78 3.21 28.80
C ALA A 35 -0.60 4.72 29.04
N THR A 36 -0.14 5.47 28.03
CA THR A 36 0.13 6.91 28.14
C THR A 36 -0.19 7.65 26.84
N ILE A 37 -0.45 8.95 26.94
CA ILE A 37 -0.68 9.79 25.76
C ILE A 37 0.49 9.75 24.76
N ASN A 38 1.72 9.77 25.25
CA ASN A 38 2.91 9.72 24.41
C ASN A 38 3.06 8.37 23.70
N GLY A 39 2.67 7.27 24.35
CA GLY A 39 2.60 5.96 23.71
C GLY A 39 1.61 5.94 22.55
N ALA A 40 0.40 6.49 22.77
CA ALA A 40 -0.62 6.60 21.75
C ALA A 40 -0.17 7.46 20.55
N VAL A 41 0.45 8.62 20.82
CA VAL A 41 0.98 9.54 19.80
C VAL A 41 2.07 8.88 18.95
N ARG A 42 3.04 8.22 19.59
CA ARG A 42 4.12 7.53 18.88
C ARG A 42 3.58 6.44 17.96
N LEU A 43 2.65 5.63 18.44
CA LEU A 43 2.05 4.56 17.64
C LEU A 43 1.25 5.11 16.46
N ALA A 44 0.41 6.14 16.70
CA ALA A 44 -0.36 6.78 15.64
C ALA A 44 0.55 7.32 14.52
N TYR A 45 1.70 7.91 14.89
CA TYR A 45 2.69 8.39 13.92
C TYR A 45 3.31 7.26 13.11
N GLN A 46 3.67 6.14 13.75
CA GLN A 46 4.22 4.97 13.05
C GLN A 46 3.23 4.36 12.06
N LEU A 47 1.97 4.19 12.49
CA LEU A 47 0.91 3.63 11.63
C LEU A 47 0.59 4.54 10.45
N ALA A 48 0.56 5.86 10.67
CA ALA A 48 0.38 6.82 9.58
C ALA A 48 1.54 6.75 8.57
N GLY A 49 2.78 6.61 9.04
CA GLY A 49 3.95 6.41 8.18
C GLY A 49 3.87 5.14 7.34
N GLN A 50 3.50 4.01 7.95
CA GLN A 50 3.33 2.73 7.25
C GLN A 50 2.27 2.84 6.14
N LEU A 51 1.12 3.47 6.45
CA LEU A 51 0.03 3.63 5.48
C LEU A 51 0.45 4.46 4.25
N ILE A 52 1.31 5.46 4.44
CA ILE A 52 1.87 6.27 3.33
C ILE A 52 2.81 5.42 2.48
N GLN A 53 3.66 4.61 3.12
CA GLN A 53 4.63 3.76 2.42
C GLN A 53 3.94 2.65 1.63
N ASP A 54 2.98 1.96 2.24
CA ASP A 54 2.20 0.90 1.56
C ASP A 54 1.49 1.44 0.31
N LYS A 55 0.99 2.68 0.36
CA LYS A 55 0.35 3.35 -0.78
C LYS A 55 1.34 3.73 -1.87
N ALA A 56 2.56 4.13 -1.51
CA ALA A 56 3.61 4.40 -2.49
C ALA A 56 4.07 3.10 -3.18
N ASP A 57 4.24 2.01 -2.44
CA ASP A 57 4.64 0.72 -2.97
C ASP A 57 3.57 0.14 -3.91
N GLU A 58 2.28 0.23 -3.54
CA GLU A 58 1.13 -0.16 -4.38
C GLU A 58 1.14 0.56 -5.74
N ALA A 59 1.47 1.86 -5.75
CA ALA A 59 1.54 2.66 -6.98
C ALA A 59 2.68 2.18 -7.91
N THR A 60 3.84 1.81 -7.35
CA THR A 60 4.98 1.33 -8.14
C THR A 60 4.79 -0.09 -8.70
N GLU A 61 4.09 -0.97 -7.97
CA GLU A 61 3.78 -2.33 -8.43
C GLU A 61 2.63 -2.37 -9.46
N GLY A 62 1.71 -1.40 -9.42
CA GLY A 62 0.70 -1.21 -10.46
C GLY A 62 1.30 -0.86 -11.83
N GLU A 63 2.44 -0.17 -11.86
CA GLU A 63 3.10 0.26 -13.09
C GLU A 63 3.79 -0.89 -13.85
N LYS A 64 4.32 -1.89 -13.13
CA LYS A 64 4.96 -3.08 -13.74
C LYS A 64 3.97 -3.99 -14.46
N ARG A 65 2.69 -4.00 -14.07
CA ARG A 65 1.65 -4.84 -14.71
C ARG A 65 1.09 -4.27 -16.02
N LYS A 66 1.53 -3.08 -16.45
CA LYS A 66 1.08 -2.45 -17.72
C LYS A 66 2.12 -2.48 -18.84
N GLY A 67 3.28 -3.12 -18.62
CA GLY A 67 4.41 -3.12 -19.56
C GLY A 67 4.46 -4.25 -20.59
N GLU A 68 3.71 -5.33 -20.43
CA GLU A 68 3.88 -6.56 -21.23
C GLU A 68 2.64 -6.97 -22.04
N SER A 69 2.05 -6.04 -22.80
CA SER A 69 0.97 -6.39 -23.75
C SER A 69 1.15 -5.80 -25.15
N ASN A 70 2.35 -5.33 -25.52
CA ASN A 70 2.51 -4.67 -26.83
C ASN A 70 3.77 -5.07 -27.63
N ARG A 71 4.22 -6.33 -27.51
CA ARG A 71 5.32 -6.84 -28.36
C ARG A 71 5.08 -8.23 -28.97
N GLU A 72 3.83 -8.67 -29.10
CA GLU A 72 3.48 -9.75 -30.02
C GLU A 72 2.83 -9.14 -31.26
N GLY A 73 3.61 -9.01 -32.33
CA GLY A 73 3.08 -8.43 -33.57
C GLY A 73 4.13 -8.00 -34.59
N ARG A 74 5.23 -8.74 -34.76
CA ARG A 74 6.02 -8.65 -35.99
C ARG A 74 5.94 -9.99 -36.68
N GLY A 75 4.93 -10.12 -37.54
CA GLY A 75 4.73 -11.26 -38.40
C GLY A 75 5.90 -11.40 -39.37
N ASP A 76 6.78 -12.34 -39.10
CA ASP A 76 7.72 -12.89 -40.07
C ASP A 76 6.97 -13.80 -41.05
N ASN A 77 6.21 -13.19 -41.96
CA ASN A 77 5.73 -13.91 -43.14
C ASN A 77 6.77 -13.76 -44.26
N ARG A 78 7.75 -14.66 -44.23
CA ARG A 78 8.60 -14.99 -45.38
C ARG A 78 7.71 -15.35 -46.57
N HIS A 79 7.47 -14.40 -47.45
CA HIS A 79 6.88 -14.67 -48.76
C HIS A 79 7.98 -15.17 -49.71
N GLU A 80 8.43 -16.41 -49.48
CA GLU A 80 9.32 -17.13 -50.39
C GLU A 80 8.49 -18.16 -51.15
N HIS A 81 7.74 -17.74 -52.18
CA HIS A 81 7.15 -18.68 -53.14
C HIS A 81 6.78 -17.99 -54.46
N ASN A 82 7.76 -17.78 -55.34
CA ASN A 82 7.50 -17.86 -56.78
C ASN A 82 8.75 -18.29 -57.58
N ARG A 83 9.34 -19.42 -57.19
CA ARG A 83 10.04 -20.29 -58.13
C ARG A 83 9.00 -21.25 -58.71
N ARG A 84 8.96 -21.33 -60.04
CA ARG A 84 8.24 -22.31 -60.89
C ARG A 84 6.92 -21.80 -61.52
N GLN A 85 7.04 -21.00 -62.57
CA GLN A 85 6.35 -21.32 -63.83
C GLN A 85 7.28 -21.07 -65.01
N ASN A 86 8.07 -22.09 -65.28
CA ASN A 86 8.68 -22.31 -66.58
C ASN A 86 7.60 -22.91 -67.50
N GLN A 87 7.63 -22.53 -68.78
CA GLN A 87 7.12 -23.24 -69.97
C GLN A 87 5.77 -22.83 -70.62
N ARG A 88 5.91 -22.54 -71.94
CA ARG A 88 4.98 -22.73 -73.08
C ARG A 88 3.97 -21.62 -73.39
N ARG A 89 4.33 -20.70 -74.29
CA ARG A 89 4.11 -20.79 -75.75
C ARG A 89 4.78 -19.63 -76.47
#